data_AF-A0A6G3MJL0-F1
#
_entry.id   AF-A0A6G3MJL0-F1
#
_cell.length_a   1.000
_cell.length_b   1.000
_cell.length_c   1.000
_cell.angle_alpha   90.00
_cell.angle_beta   90.00
_cell.angle_gamma   90.00
#
_symmetry.space_group_name_H-M   'P 1'
#
loop_
_entity.id
_entity.type
_entity.pdbx_description
1 polymer ?
#
loop_
_entity_poly.entity_id
_entity_poly.type
_entity_poly.pdbx_seq_one_letter_code
_entity_poly.pdbx_strand_id
1 'polypeptide(L)'
;MVLRSMRYEVHQLSNKVNFSFMQIIITMPFEIIKARFCKDSNNLTIETVAKMHRCFEAPKSCSWEKNTITFDASPTDFSLEKILTMLNNMLKQPKKIKIFDQELRKETDRRVTYNNMIHQVDLIIRSIISEKISFAKNSGSPSEDSHAHLSVIKKMAHRLSQTKKLFISSLERDIFSNTNEI
;
A
#
# COMPACT_ATOMS: atom_id res chain seq x y z
N MET A 1 1.04 11.33 -22.84
CA MET A 1 0.15 11.02 -21.68
C MET A 1 -0.31 12.32 -21.07
N VAL A 2 -1.62 12.55 -20.96
CA VAL A 2 -2.20 13.85 -20.56
C VAL A 2 -2.24 14.00 -19.04
N LEU A 3 -2.68 12.96 -18.32
CA LEU A 3 -2.83 12.96 -16.87
C LEU A 3 -1.59 12.38 -16.18
N ARG A 4 -1.28 12.87 -14.97
CA ARG A 4 -0.18 12.38 -14.14
C ARG A 4 -0.40 10.95 -13.64
N SER A 5 -1.65 10.56 -13.39
CA SER A 5 -2.01 9.20 -12.98
C SER A 5 -1.56 8.17 -14.02
N MET A 6 -1.78 8.45 -15.30
CA MET A 6 -1.35 7.57 -16.41
C MET A 6 0.18 7.41 -16.44
N ARG A 7 0.93 8.50 -16.18
CA ARG A 7 2.40 8.44 -16.14
C ARG A 7 2.90 7.68 -14.93
N TYR A 8 2.23 7.83 -13.79
CA TYR A 8 2.57 7.13 -12.57
C TYR A 8 2.36 5.61 -12.71
N GLU A 9 1.32 5.18 -13.41
CA GLU A 9 1.07 3.76 -13.71
C GLU A 9 2.24 3.13 -14.48
N VAL A 10 2.76 3.82 -15.50
CA VAL A 10 3.93 3.34 -16.26
C VAL A 10 5.19 3.32 -15.39
N HIS A 11 5.39 4.32 -14.53
CA HIS A 11 6.48 4.31 -13.55
C HIS A 11 6.33 3.15 -12.55
N GLN A 12 5.12 2.79 -12.13
CA GLN A 12 4.89 1.61 -11.30
C GLN A 12 5.20 0.32 -12.05
N LEU A 13 4.82 0.24 -13.33
CA LEU A 13 5.13 -0.92 -14.18
C LEU A 13 6.64 -1.08 -14.36
N SER A 14 7.36 0.00 -14.69
CA SER A 14 8.83 -0.04 -14.79
C SER A 14 9.45 -0.51 -13.47
N ASN A 15 8.86 -0.13 -12.34
CA ASN A 15 9.34 -0.60 -11.05
C ASN A 15 9.07 -2.10 -10.81
N LYS A 16 7.96 -2.65 -11.29
CA LYS A 16 7.69 -4.09 -11.18
C LYS A 16 8.72 -4.92 -11.96
N VAL A 17 9.17 -4.40 -13.11
CA VAL A 17 10.13 -5.09 -13.99
C VAL A 17 11.59 -4.68 -13.75
N ASN A 18 11.89 -3.94 -12.68
CA ASN A 18 13.24 -3.47 -12.35
C ASN A 18 13.92 -2.58 -13.42
N PHE A 19 13.11 -1.81 -14.15
CA PHE A 19 13.57 -0.82 -15.12
C PHE A 19 13.52 0.61 -14.55
N SER A 20 14.47 1.43 -15.01
CA SER A 20 14.47 2.85 -14.71
C SER A 20 13.47 3.61 -15.58
N PHE A 21 12.74 4.54 -14.98
CA PHE A 21 11.75 5.38 -15.66
C PHE A 21 12.35 6.72 -16.11
N MET A 22 12.03 7.09 -17.36
CA MET A 22 12.35 8.37 -17.99
C MET A 22 11.14 8.82 -18.80
N GLN A 23 10.89 10.13 -18.84
CA GLN A 23 9.87 10.68 -19.72
C GLN A 23 10.39 11.84 -20.54
N ILE A 24 9.89 11.92 -21.77
CA ILE A 24 10.15 13.01 -22.71
C ILE A 24 8.80 13.63 -23.04
N ILE A 25 8.72 14.95 -22.91
CA ILE A 25 7.51 15.73 -23.15
C ILE A 25 7.79 16.66 -24.30
N ILE A 26 6.90 16.63 -25.29
CA ILE A 26 6.93 17.54 -26.41
C ILE A 26 5.75 18.48 -26.24
N THR A 27 6.05 19.76 -26.09
CA THR A 27 5.06 20.84 -25.93
C THR A 27 4.97 21.65 -27.21
N MET A 28 3.80 22.19 -27.50
CA MET A 28 3.60 23.07 -28.65
C MET A 28 2.40 23.98 -28.36
N PRO A 29 2.40 25.24 -28.81
CA PRO A 29 1.22 26.10 -28.71
C PRO A 29 -0.01 25.47 -29.38
N PHE A 30 -1.18 25.63 -28.76
CA PHE A 30 -2.43 25.05 -29.24
C PHE A 30 -2.79 25.47 -30.67
N GLU A 31 -2.48 26.71 -31.07
CA GLU A 31 -2.75 27.20 -32.43
C GLU A 31 -2.01 26.39 -33.50
N ILE A 32 -0.77 25.99 -33.22
CA ILE A 32 0.01 25.16 -34.14
C ILE A 32 -0.54 23.72 -34.13
N ILE A 33 -0.96 23.22 -32.96
CA ILE A 33 -1.59 21.89 -32.84
C ILE A 33 -2.85 21.85 -33.70
N LYS A 34 -3.71 22.87 -33.59
CA LYS A 34 -4.95 23.00 -34.37
C LYS A 34 -4.67 23.07 -35.87
N ALA A 35 -3.73 23.91 -36.30
CA ALA A 35 -3.37 24.04 -37.72
C ALA A 35 -2.83 22.74 -38.33
N ARG A 36 -2.07 21.95 -37.55
CA ARG A 36 -1.60 20.63 -37.96
C ARG A 36 -2.71 19.60 -37.95
N PHE A 37 -3.53 19.59 -36.92
CA PHE A 37 -4.62 18.65 -36.73
C PHE A 37 -5.68 18.76 -37.83
N CYS A 38 -5.96 19.97 -38.32
CA CYS A 38 -6.89 20.20 -39.44
C CYS A 38 -6.35 19.77 -40.81
N LYS A 39 -5.03 19.57 -40.96
CA LYS A 39 -4.43 19.11 -42.23
C LYS A 39 -4.48 17.59 -42.39
N ASP A 40 -4.56 16.87 -41.28
CA ASP A 40 -4.56 15.41 -41.25
C ASP A 40 -5.99 14.89 -41.02
N SER A 41 -6.42 13.90 -41.81
CA SER A 41 -7.69 13.20 -41.57
C SER A 41 -7.57 12.34 -40.31
N ASN A 42 -8.03 12.89 -39.18
CA ASN A 42 -7.93 12.26 -37.87
C ASN A 42 -9.31 11.89 -37.32
N ASN A 43 -9.40 10.77 -36.60
CA ASN A 43 -10.64 10.30 -35.95
C ASN A 43 -11.05 11.11 -34.70
N LEU A 44 -10.30 12.16 -34.33
CA LEU A 44 -10.58 12.97 -33.15
C LEU A 44 -11.22 14.30 -33.57
N THR A 45 -12.14 14.82 -32.76
CA THR A 45 -12.68 16.17 -32.97
C THR A 45 -11.73 17.22 -32.42
N ILE A 46 -11.71 18.42 -33.02
CA ILE A 46 -10.88 19.53 -32.53
C ILE A 46 -11.22 19.90 -31.08
N GLU A 47 -12.47 19.73 -30.67
CA GLU A 47 -12.94 19.92 -29.29
C GLU A 47 -12.28 18.94 -28.32
N THR A 48 -12.11 17.68 -28.74
CA THR A 48 -11.41 16.66 -27.95
C THR A 48 -9.94 17.04 -27.78
N VAL A 49 -9.29 17.52 -28.86
CA VAL A 49 -7.90 17.99 -28.80
C VAL A 49 -7.77 19.21 -27.89
N ALA A 50 -8.69 20.17 -27.96
CA ALA A 50 -8.73 21.32 -27.07
C ALA A 50 -8.88 20.91 -25.60
N LYS A 51 -9.77 19.95 -25.32
CA LYS A 51 -9.95 19.38 -23.99
C LYS A 51 -8.67 18.70 -23.50
N MET A 52 -8.03 17.87 -24.33
CA MET A 52 -6.78 17.20 -23.97
C MET A 52 -5.65 18.20 -23.69
N HIS A 53 -5.54 19.27 -24.48
CA HIS A 53 -4.57 20.33 -24.26
C HIS A 53 -4.81 21.03 -22.92
N ARG A 54 -6.08 21.37 -22.60
CA ARG A 54 -6.44 22.00 -21.32
C ARG A 54 -6.24 21.08 -20.11
N CYS A 55 -6.49 19.78 -20.27
CA CYS A 55 -6.33 18.79 -19.20
C CYS A 55 -4.88 18.33 -19.02
N PHE A 56 -3.93 18.85 -19.80
CA PHE A 56 -2.53 18.45 -19.68
C PHE A 56 -1.98 18.81 -18.30
N GLU A 57 -1.55 17.79 -17.56
CA GLU A 57 -0.91 17.95 -16.26
C GLU A 57 0.60 17.96 -16.43
N ALA A 58 1.22 19.15 -16.36
CA ALA A 58 2.68 19.29 -16.41
C ALA A 58 3.38 18.42 -15.35
N PRO A 59 4.58 17.89 -15.64
CA PRO A 59 5.38 17.17 -14.65
C PRO A 59 5.65 18.02 -13.43
N LYS A 60 5.67 17.38 -12.26
CA LYS A 60 6.07 18.02 -11.02
C LYS A 60 7.46 17.56 -10.63
N SER A 61 8.17 18.36 -9.84
CA SER A 61 9.50 18.01 -9.28
C SER A 61 9.42 16.96 -8.16
N CYS A 62 8.63 15.90 -8.37
CA CYS A 62 8.52 14.79 -7.43
C CYS A 62 9.59 13.73 -7.71
N SER A 63 9.92 12.92 -6.70
CA SER A 63 11.04 11.97 -6.73
C SER A 63 10.98 10.93 -7.86
N TRP A 64 9.79 10.65 -8.39
CA TRP A 64 9.58 9.71 -9.48
C TRP A 64 9.55 10.35 -10.87
N GLU A 65 9.21 11.64 -10.99
CA GLU A 65 9.27 12.41 -12.26
C GLU A 65 10.60 13.16 -12.44
N LYS A 66 11.62 12.89 -11.62
CA LYS A 66 12.91 13.58 -11.69
C LYS A 66 13.63 13.47 -13.04
N ASN A 67 13.40 12.38 -13.78
CA ASN A 67 14.00 12.12 -15.08
C ASN A 67 13.05 12.57 -16.20
N THR A 68 12.77 13.88 -16.25
CA THR A 68 11.88 14.47 -17.26
C THR A 68 12.65 15.46 -18.12
N ILE A 69 12.58 15.29 -19.44
CA ILE A 69 13.00 16.30 -20.41
C ILE A 69 11.76 16.85 -21.09
N THR A 70 11.69 18.17 -21.22
CA THR A 70 10.65 18.84 -22.01
C THR A 70 11.32 19.52 -23.19
N PHE A 71 10.75 19.33 -24.38
CA PHE A 71 11.12 19.99 -25.61
C PHE A 71 9.94 20.80 -26.11
N ASP A 72 10.19 21.99 -26.65
CA ASP A 72 9.26 22.63 -27.56
C ASP A 72 9.32 21.91 -28.91
N ALA A 73 8.20 21.80 -29.60
CA ALA A 73 8.10 21.23 -30.94
C ALA A 73 8.74 22.13 -32.02
N SER A 74 9.35 23.25 -31.61
CA SER A 74 10.23 24.04 -32.48
C SER A 74 11.39 23.16 -32.99
N PRO A 75 11.72 23.22 -34.29
CA PRO A 75 12.83 22.46 -34.88
C PRO A 75 14.19 22.67 -34.20
N THR A 76 14.35 23.80 -33.49
CA THR A 76 15.61 24.21 -32.86
C THR A 76 15.81 23.68 -31.44
N ASP A 77 14.75 23.22 -30.75
CA ASP A 77 14.83 22.87 -29.33
C ASP A 77 15.08 21.38 -29.07
N PHE A 78 14.88 20.53 -30.09
CA PHE A 78 15.19 19.11 -29.98
C PHE A 78 16.71 18.86 -29.91
N SER A 79 17.15 18.19 -28.83
CA SER A 79 18.56 17.87 -28.63
C SER A 79 18.72 16.41 -28.22
N LEU A 80 19.25 15.60 -29.14
CA LEU A 80 19.58 14.20 -28.89
C LEU A 80 20.65 14.05 -27.79
N GLU A 81 21.60 14.98 -27.73
CA GLU A 81 22.63 15.07 -26.70
C GLU A 81 22.03 15.10 -25.29
N LYS A 82 20.97 15.90 -25.06
CA LYS A 82 20.28 15.95 -23.76
C LYS A 82 19.66 14.60 -23.40
N ILE A 83 19.05 13.91 -24.37
CA ILE A 83 18.44 12.58 -24.18
C ILE A 83 19.51 11.56 -23.82
N LEU A 84 20.59 11.49 -24.62
CA LEU A 84 21.71 10.56 -24.40
C LEU A 84 22.41 10.82 -23.07
N THR A 85 22.61 12.08 -22.69
CA THR A 85 23.21 12.45 -21.40
C THR A 85 22.36 11.96 -20.23
N MET A 86 21.04 12.16 -20.28
CA MET A 86 20.16 11.71 -19.22
C MET A 86 20.06 10.18 -19.16
N LEU A 87 20.01 9.49 -20.30
CA LEU A 87 20.10 8.03 -20.37
C LEU A 87 21.39 7.51 -19.73
N ASN A 88 22.54 8.09 -20.09
CA ASN A 88 23.83 7.73 -19.50
C ASN A 88 23.84 7.94 -17.98
N ASN A 89 23.28 9.03 -17.49
CA ASN A 89 23.17 9.28 -16.05
C ASN A 89 22.29 8.25 -15.34
N MET A 90 21.19 7.82 -15.97
CA MET A 90 20.32 6.78 -15.44
C MET A 90 20.98 5.40 -15.44
N LEU A 91 21.77 5.08 -16.47
CA LEU A 91 22.53 3.83 -16.55
C LEU A 91 23.65 3.76 -15.50
N LYS A 92 24.27 4.91 -15.18
CA LYS A 92 25.31 5.00 -14.12
C LYS A 92 24.75 4.88 -12.71
N GLN A 93 23.48 5.24 -12.50
CA GLN A 93 22.79 5.15 -11.22
C GLN A 93 21.50 4.33 -11.37
N PRO A 94 21.61 3.01 -11.61
CA PRO A 94 20.42 2.17 -11.68
C PRO A 94 19.71 2.25 -10.32
N LYS A 95 18.46 2.72 -10.31
CA LYS A 95 17.64 2.68 -9.12
C LYS A 95 17.46 1.20 -8.76
N LYS A 96 18.20 0.70 -7.77
CA LYS A 96 17.96 -0.62 -7.20
C LYS A 96 16.53 -0.63 -6.66
N ILE A 97 15.68 -1.50 -7.20
CA ILE A 97 14.33 -1.61 -6.70
C ILE A 97 14.34 -2.51 -5.48
N LYS A 98 13.78 -1.94 -4.42
CA LYS A 98 13.52 -2.55 -3.12
C LYS A 98 12.37 -3.56 -3.19
N ILE A 99 12.37 -4.47 -4.17
CA ILE A 99 11.34 -5.51 -4.31
C ILE A 99 11.30 -6.30 -2.99
N PHE A 100 12.48 -6.61 -2.45
CA PHE A 100 12.64 -7.21 -1.13
C PHE A 100 12.04 -6.34 -0.01
N ASP A 101 12.35 -5.04 0.08
CA ASP A 101 11.81 -4.22 1.19
C ASP A 101 10.29 -4.04 1.11
N GLN A 102 9.68 -4.05 -0.07
CA GLN A 102 8.23 -3.87 -0.19
C GLN A 102 7.44 -5.12 0.23
N GLU A 103 7.91 -6.30 -0.15
CA GLU A 103 7.34 -7.56 0.36
C GLU A 103 7.62 -7.72 1.84
N LEU A 104 8.83 -7.44 2.30
CA LEU A 104 9.16 -7.47 3.72
C LEU A 104 8.29 -6.51 4.53
N ARG A 105 8.06 -5.28 4.02
CA ARG A 105 7.20 -4.29 4.67
C ARG A 105 5.74 -4.72 4.72
N LYS A 106 5.21 -5.27 3.61
CA LYS A 106 3.84 -5.81 3.59
C LYS A 106 3.69 -6.97 4.57
N GLU A 107 4.69 -7.83 4.66
CA GLU A 107 4.69 -8.95 5.60
C GLU A 107 4.82 -8.48 7.05
N THR A 108 5.66 -7.47 7.34
CA THR A 108 5.72 -6.87 8.68
C THR A 108 4.41 -6.17 9.06
N ASP A 109 3.79 -5.44 8.14
CA ASP A 109 2.53 -4.73 8.40
C ASP A 109 1.36 -5.70 8.61
N ARG A 110 1.34 -6.81 7.85
CA ARG A 110 0.42 -7.94 8.07
C ARG A 110 0.61 -8.55 9.46
N ARG A 111 1.84 -8.88 9.83
CA ARG A 111 2.17 -9.44 11.16
C ARG A 111 1.77 -8.51 12.30
N VAL A 112 1.98 -7.19 12.16
CA VAL A 112 1.55 -6.20 13.16
C VAL A 112 0.02 -6.16 13.28
N THR A 113 -0.68 -6.21 12.14
CA THR A 113 -2.15 -6.23 12.12
C THR A 113 -2.70 -7.50 12.79
N TYR A 114 -2.14 -8.67 12.48
CA TYR A 114 -2.53 -9.93 13.10
C TYR A 114 -2.25 -9.95 14.61
N ASN A 115 -1.07 -9.50 15.03
CA ASN A 115 -0.74 -9.40 16.45
C ASN A 115 -1.68 -8.46 17.20
N ASN A 116 -2.09 -7.35 16.58
CA ASN A 116 -3.09 -6.44 17.15
C ASN A 116 -4.46 -7.12 17.30
N MET A 117 -4.90 -7.87 16.28
CA MET A 117 -6.16 -8.63 16.33
C MET A 117 -6.15 -9.74 17.39
N ILE A 118 -5.07 -10.53 17.47
CA ILE A 118 -4.89 -11.55 18.52
C ILE A 118 -4.91 -10.91 19.91
N HIS A 119 -4.23 -9.77 20.08
CA HIS A 119 -4.26 -9.02 21.32
C HIS A 119 -5.67 -8.57 21.68
N GLN A 120 -6.46 -8.06 20.72
CA GLN A 120 -7.85 -7.67 20.96
C GLN A 120 -8.73 -8.86 21.36
N VAL A 121 -8.60 -10.00 20.68
CA VAL A 121 -9.32 -11.23 21.05
C VAL A 121 -8.97 -11.66 22.47
N ASP A 122 -7.69 -11.62 22.85
CA ASP A 122 -7.28 -11.98 24.21
C ASP A 122 -7.83 -11.00 25.27
N LEU A 123 -7.87 -9.69 24.98
CA LEU A 123 -8.50 -8.71 25.86
C LEU A 123 -9.98 -9.01 26.09
N ILE A 124 -10.73 -9.31 25.01
CA ILE A 124 -12.16 -9.65 25.09
C ILE A 124 -12.37 -10.90 25.94
N ILE A 125 -11.59 -11.96 25.71
CA ILE A 125 -11.71 -13.21 26.47
C ILE A 125 -11.38 -12.98 27.95
N ARG A 126 -10.34 -12.20 28.27
CA ARG A 126 -10.03 -11.84 29.66
C ARG A 126 -11.19 -11.08 30.31
N SER A 127 -11.82 -10.15 29.60
CA SER A 127 -12.96 -9.40 30.11
C SER A 127 -14.13 -10.33 30.46
N ILE A 128 -14.51 -11.24 29.55
CA ILE A 128 -15.59 -12.20 29.76
C ILE A 128 -15.27 -13.14 30.93
N ILE A 129 -14.04 -13.65 31.02
CA ILE A 129 -13.61 -14.52 32.13
C ILE A 129 -13.70 -13.77 33.46
N SER A 130 -13.20 -12.53 33.52
CA SER A 130 -13.26 -11.71 34.73
C SER A 130 -14.69 -11.45 35.18
N GLU A 131 -15.58 -11.11 34.24
CA GLU A 131 -17.00 -10.90 34.51
C GLU A 131 -17.65 -12.17 35.07
N LYS A 132 -17.44 -13.33 34.44
CA LYS A 132 -17.99 -14.61 34.90
C LYS A 132 -17.43 -15.02 36.27
N ILE A 133 -16.15 -14.79 36.55
CA ILE A 133 -15.56 -15.06 37.87
C ILE A 133 -16.11 -14.11 38.93
N SER A 134 -16.28 -12.81 38.62
CA SER A 134 -16.87 -11.86 39.56
C SER A 134 -18.32 -12.19 39.88
N PHE A 135 -19.10 -12.60 38.88
CA PHE A 135 -20.48 -13.03 39.05
C PHE A 135 -20.56 -14.26 39.97
N ALA A 136 -19.75 -15.28 39.70
CA ALA A 136 -19.70 -16.51 40.51
C ALA A 136 -19.23 -16.26 41.96
N LYS A 137 -18.36 -15.27 42.19
CA LYS A 137 -17.95 -14.87 43.54
C LYS A 137 -19.06 -14.17 44.31
N ASN A 138 -19.84 -13.32 43.63
CA ASN A 138 -20.90 -12.51 44.24
C ASN A 138 -22.22 -13.28 44.42
N SER A 139 -22.42 -14.40 43.72
CA SER A 139 -23.62 -15.23 43.82
C SER A 139 -23.60 -16.25 44.98
N GLY A 140 -22.47 -16.41 45.69
CA GLY A 140 -22.37 -17.29 46.86
C GLY A 140 -22.64 -16.54 48.17
N SER A 141 -23.61 -16.99 48.97
CA SER A 141 -23.88 -16.42 50.30
C SER A 141 -22.74 -16.71 51.31
N PRO A 142 -22.50 -15.84 52.30
CA PRO A 142 -21.44 -16.03 53.29
C PRO A 142 -21.91 -17.01 54.39
N SER A 143 -21.74 -18.31 54.17
CA SER A 143 -21.81 -19.35 55.20
C SER A 143 -20.53 -20.19 55.18
N GLU A 144 -20.30 -21.02 56.20
CA GLU A 144 -19.05 -21.78 56.47
C GLU A 144 -18.52 -22.63 55.27
N ASP A 145 -19.35 -22.86 54.25
CA ASP A 145 -19.00 -23.43 52.93
C ASP A 145 -18.19 -22.49 52.01
N SER A 146 -17.96 -21.24 52.42
CA SER A 146 -17.28 -20.20 51.63
C SER A 146 -15.87 -20.59 51.21
N HIS A 147 -15.16 -21.36 52.05
CA HIS A 147 -13.79 -21.80 51.75
C HIS A 147 -13.75 -22.87 50.64
N ALA A 148 -14.72 -23.79 50.64
CA ALA A 148 -14.91 -24.79 49.60
C ALA A 148 -15.37 -24.14 48.28
N HIS A 149 -16.32 -23.21 48.36
CA HIS A 149 -16.82 -22.43 47.22
C HIS A 149 -15.71 -21.60 46.55
N LEU A 150 -14.87 -20.94 47.34
CA LEU A 150 -13.70 -20.19 46.84
C LEU A 150 -12.66 -21.11 46.18
N SER A 151 -12.47 -22.33 46.70
CA SER A 151 -11.61 -23.36 46.11
C SER A 151 -12.12 -23.78 44.72
N VAL A 152 -13.43 -23.96 44.58
CA VAL A 152 -14.08 -24.32 43.30
C VAL A 152 -13.92 -23.19 42.28
N ILE A 153 -14.15 -21.95 42.69
CA ILE A 153 -13.96 -20.77 41.82
C ILE A 153 -12.50 -20.64 41.37
N LYS A 154 -11.52 -20.89 42.25
CA LYS A 154 -10.10 -20.87 41.88
C LYS A 154 -9.75 -21.96 40.87
N LYS A 155 -10.25 -23.18 41.05
CA LYS A 155 -10.08 -24.28 40.08
C LYS A 155 -10.72 -23.95 38.74
N MET A 156 -11.91 -23.35 38.74
CA MET A 156 -12.60 -22.92 37.54
C MET A 156 -11.81 -21.82 36.81
N ALA A 157 -11.38 -20.77 37.51
CA ALA A 157 -10.55 -19.70 36.95
C ALA A 157 -9.26 -20.25 36.32
N HIS A 158 -8.61 -21.23 36.98
CA HIS A 158 -7.42 -21.88 36.47
C HIS A 158 -7.70 -22.62 35.16
N ARG A 159 -8.78 -23.42 35.10
CA ARG A 159 -9.20 -24.13 33.88
C ARG A 159 -9.52 -23.16 32.74
N LEU A 160 -10.28 -22.10 32.99
CA LEU A 160 -10.57 -21.10 31.96
C LEU A 160 -9.29 -20.41 31.46
N SER A 161 -8.35 -20.10 32.34
CA SER A 161 -7.07 -19.53 31.92
C SER A 161 -6.23 -20.50 31.08
N GLN A 162 -6.29 -21.81 31.34
CA GLN A 162 -5.61 -22.83 30.54
C GLN A 162 -6.27 -22.98 29.16
N THR A 163 -7.60 -23.10 29.11
CA THR A 163 -8.34 -23.19 27.84
C THR A 163 -8.13 -21.95 26.98
N LYS A 164 -8.10 -20.76 27.59
CA LYS A 164 -7.76 -19.51 26.89
C LYS A 164 -6.39 -19.59 26.20
N LYS A 165 -5.35 -20.03 26.93
CA LYS A 165 -4.00 -20.15 26.37
C LYS A 165 -3.98 -21.08 25.15
N LEU A 166 -4.64 -22.23 25.26
CA LEU A 166 -4.74 -23.19 24.16
C LEU A 166 -5.48 -22.62 22.95
N PHE A 167 -6.57 -21.88 23.19
CA PHE A 167 -7.35 -21.23 22.14
C PHE A 167 -6.55 -20.18 21.38
N ILE A 168 -5.85 -19.29 22.10
CA ILE A 168 -4.99 -18.26 21.48
C ILE A 168 -3.85 -18.93 20.69
N SER A 169 -3.19 -19.95 21.24
CA SER A 169 -2.14 -20.69 20.52
C SER A 169 -2.65 -21.50 19.32
N SER A 170 -3.94 -21.88 19.30
CA SER A 170 -4.56 -22.45 18.11
C SER A 170 -4.79 -21.39 17.04
N LEU A 171 -5.38 -20.25 17.43
CA LEU A 171 -5.62 -19.12 16.54
C LEU A 171 -4.33 -18.57 15.90
N GLU A 172 -3.26 -18.46 16.69
CA GLU A 172 -1.95 -18.06 16.18
C GLU A 172 -1.50 -19.05 15.09
N ARG A 173 -1.57 -20.36 15.35
CA ARG A 173 -1.18 -21.37 14.36
C ARG A 173 -2.03 -21.31 13.09
N ASP A 174 -3.35 -21.16 13.22
CA ASP A 174 -4.28 -21.13 12.08
C ASP A 174 -4.11 -19.88 11.21
N ILE A 175 -3.78 -18.74 11.83
CA ILE A 175 -3.50 -17.49 11.11
C ILE A 175 -2.14 -17.55 10.39
N PHE A 176 -1.11 -18.09 11.06
CA PHE A 176 0.23 -18.19 10.48
C PHE A 176 0.41 -19.35 9.48
N SER A 177 -0.44 -20.39 9.54
CA SER A 177 -0.45 -21.47 8.53
C SER A 177 -1.10 -21.02 7.22
N ASN A 178 -2.22 -20.29 7.29
CA ASN A 178 -2.90 -19.74 6.10
C ASN A 178 -2.08 -18.68 5.34
N THR A 179 -1.05 -18.10 5.95
CA THR A 179 -0.16 -17.13 5.28
C THR A 179 0.96 -17.78 4.46
N ASN A 180 1.22 -19.08 4.59
CA ASN A 180 2.28 -19.78 3.86
C ASN A 180 1.82 -20.46 2.55
N GLU A 181 0.55 -20.35 2.18
CA GLU A 181 -0.03 -20.98 0.97
C GLU A 181 -0.36 -20.01 -0.18
N ILE A 182 0.18 -18.78 -0.19
CA ILE A 182 -0.04 -17.80 -1.29
C ILE A 182 1.28 -17.31 -1.87
#